data_AF-A0A1H3L2M5-F1
#
_entry.id   AF-A0A1H3L2M5-F1
#
_cell.length_a   1.000
_cell.length_b   1.000
_cell.length_c   1.000
_cell.angle_alpha   90.00
_cell.angle_beta   90.00
_cell.angle_gamma   90.00
#
_symmetry.space_group_name_H-M   'P 1'
#
loop_
_entity.id
_entity.type
_entity.pdbx_description
1 polymer ?
#
loop_
_entity_poly.entity_id
_entity_poly.type
_entity_poly.pdbx_seq_one_letter_code
_entity_poly.pdbx_strand_id
1 'polypeptide(L)' 'MDLERAIEIAVSVHKGVLDKGGNPYILHPLRIMMSLQTTDEKIVGVLHDVVEDAEAWDFQRLKK' A
#
# COMPACT_ATOMS: atom_id res chain seq x y z
N MET A 1 2.14 -1.70 13.56
CA MET A 1 2.02 -2.13 12.15
C MET A 1 3.25 -2.95 11.84
N ASP A 2 3.06 -4.17 11.34
CA ASP A 2 4.14 -4.98 10.75
C ASP A 2 4.08 -4.89 9.22
N LEU A 3 5.14 -5.33 8.54
CA LEU A 3 5.24 -5.23 7.08
C LEU A 3 4.27 -6.17 6.36
N GLU A 4 4.03 -7.37 6.89
CA GLU A 4 3.11 -8.32 6.28
C GLU A 4 1.68 -7.76 6.26
N ARG A 5 1.24 -7.21 7.39
CA ARG A 5 -0.06 -6.57 7.54
C ARG A 5 -0.20 -5.36 6.64
N ALA A 6 0.85 -4.55 6.50
CA ALA A 6 0.85 -3.41 5.58
C ALA A 6 0.65 -3.87 4.11
N ILE A 7 1.33 -4.95 3.71
CA ILE A 7 1.17 -5.55 2.37
C ILE A 7 -0.26 -6.09 2.19
N GLU A 8 -0.81 -6.82 3.17
CA GLU A 8 -2.18 -7.34 3.11
C GLU A 8 -3.21 -6.22 2.89
N ILE A 9 -3.06 -5.11 3.62
CA ILE A 9 -3.94 -3.94 3.51
C ILE A 9 -3.84 -3.36 2.09
N ALA A 10 -2.63 -3.08 1.61
CA ALA A 10 -2.42 -2.52 0.28
C ALA A 10 -3.00 -3.41 -0.82
N VAL A 11 -2.77 -4.73 -0.74
CA VAL A 11 -3.33 -5.72 -1.68
C VAL A 11 -4.86 -5.71 -1.64
N SER A 12 -5.46 -5.68 -0.45
CA SER A 12 -6.91 -5.67 -0.30
C SER A 12 -7.53 -4.40 -0.87
N VAL A 13 -6.89 -3.26 -0.69
CA VAL A 13 -7.39 -1.94 -1.13
C VAL A 13 -7.31 -1.82 -2.65
N HIS A 14 -6.18 -2.20 -3.23
CA HIS A 14 -5.93 -2.04 -4.67
C HIS A 14 -6.31 -3.29 -5.49
N LYS A 15 -7.07 -4.24 -4.90
CA LYS A 15 -7.49 -5.46 -5.60
C LYS A 15 -8.37 -5.13 -6.80
N GLY A 16 -7.93 -5.56 -7.98
CA GLY A 16 -8.67 -5.33 -9.24
C GLY A 16 -8.61 -3.90 -9.77
N VAL A 17 -7.92 -2.99 -9.07
CA VAL A 17 -7.64 -1.64 -9.57
C VAL A 17 -6.54 -1.75 -10.63
N LEU A 18 -6.77 -1.12 -11.77
CA LEU A 18 -5.79 -1.03 -12.85
C LEU A 18 -5.17 0.37 -12.89
N ASP A 19 -3.88 0.45 -13.16
CA ASP A 19 -3.20 1.70 -13.48
C ASP A 19 -3.59 2.21 -14.88
N LYS A 20 -3.10 3.41 -15.24
CA LYS A 20 -3.35 4.02 -16.55
C LYS A 20 -2.81 3.20 -17.73
N GLY A 21 -1.90 2.27 -17.48
CA GLY A 21 -1.35 1.33 -18.46
C GLY A 21 -2.09 -0.01 -18.51
N GLY A 22 -3.14 -0.21 -17.71
CA GLY A 22 -3.91 -1.44 -17.65
C GLY A 22 -3.28 -2.55 -16.78
N ASN A 23 -2.25 -2.25 -15.99
CA ASN A 23 -1.61 -3.21 -15.10
C ASN A 23 -2.24 -3.17 -13.70
N PRO A 24 -2.15 -4.25 -12.91
CA PRO A 24 -2.60 -4.23 -11.52
C PRO A 24 -1.90 -3.11 -10.72
N TYR A 25 -2.68 -2.18 -10.16
CA TYR A 25 -2.15 -0.97 -9.48
C TYR A 25 -1.24 -1.31 -8.30
N ILE A 26 -1.52 -2.41 -7.60
CA ILE A 26 -0.71 -2.91 -6.46
C ILE A 26 0.79 -3.04 -6.78
N LEU A 27 1.16 -3.20 -8.05
CA LEU A 27 2.57 -3.26 -8.46
C LEU A 27 3.32 -1.94 -8.23
N HIS A 28 2.63 -0.79 -8.22
CA HIS A 28 3.24 0.51 -7.93
C HIS A 28 3.66 0.62 -6.46
N PRO A 29 2.77 0.47 -5.44
CA PRO A 29 3.18 0.50 -4.04
C PRO A 29 4.24 -0.55 -3.69
N LEU A 30 4.15 -1.76 -4.27
CA LEU A 30 5.16 -2.81 -4.08
C LEU A 30 6.53 -2.42 -4.64
N ARG A 31 6.59 -1.73 -5.78
CA ARG A 31 7.85 -1.25 -6.37
C ARG A 31 8.52 -0.22 -5.47
N ILE A 32 7.75 0.73 -4.94
CA ILE A 32 8.25 1.72 -3.99
C ILE A 32 8.78 1.03 -2.74
N MET A 33 7.99 0.13 -2.13
CA MET A 33 8.44 -0.68 -0.98
C MET A 33 9.77 -1.39 -1.24
N MET A 34 9.91 -2.08 -2.38
CA MET A 34 11.14 -2.83 -2.69
C MET A 34 12.37 -1.95 -2.93
N SER A 35 12.18 -0.64 -3.18
CA SER A 35 13.28 0.33 -3.33
C SER A 35 13.81 0.89 -1.99
N LEU A 36 13.08 0.67 -0.89
CA LEU A 36 13.37 1.23 0.43
C LEU A 36 14.21 0.28 1.29
N GLN A 37 14.90 0.83 2.30
CA GLN A 37 15.93 0.08 3.05
C GLN A 37 15.38 -0.44 4.37
N THR A 38 14.76 0.42 5.17
CA THR A 38 14.29 0.05 6.50
C THR A 38 12.89 -0.54 6.47
N THR A 39 12.53 -1.34 7.47
CA THR A 39 11.18 -1.89 7.60
C THR A 39 10.12 -0.79 7.70
N ASP A 40 10.40 0.28 8.43
CA ASP A 40 9.46 1.40 8.59
C ASP A 40 9.24 2.15 7.27
N GLU A 41 10.32 2.42 6.51
CA GLU A 41 10.20 2.98 5.17
C GLU A 41 9.36 2.08 4.27
N LYS A 42 9.59 0.76 4.30
CA LYS A 42 8.82 -0.21 3.51
C LYS A 42 7.33 -0.21 3.86
N ILE A 43 7.00 -0.14 5.15
CA ILE A 43 5.61 -0.03 5.63
C ILE A 43 4.96 1.25 5.09
N VAL A 44 5.65 2.38 5.18
CA VAL A 44 5.14 3.66 4.65
C VAL A 44 5.00 3.59 3.13
N GLY A 45 6.01 3.07 2.42
CA GLY A 45 6.02 2.97 0.97
C GLY A 45 4.92 2.09 0.41
N VAL A 46 4.60 0.95 1.04
CA VAL A 46 3.52 0.08 0.57
C VAL A 46 2.12 0.64 0.88
N LEU A 47 2.01 1.54 1.87
CA LEU A 47 0.73 2.14 2.31
C LEU A 47 0.49 3.56 1.78
N HIS A 48 1.45 4.19 1.09
CA HIS A 48 1.36 5.62 0.78
C HIS A 48 0.08 6.01 0.03
N ASP A 49 -0.33 5.20 -0.95
CA ASP A 49 -1.56 5.42 -1.72
C ASP A 49 -2.81 4.83 -1.07
N VAL A 50 -2.68 4.04 0.00
CA VAL A 50 -3.86 3.49 0.70
C VAL A 50 -4.66 4.60 1.37
N VAL A 51 -3.98 5.57 1.99
CA VAL A 51 -4.66 6.70 2.65
C VAL A 51 -5.09 7.76 1.64
N GLU A 52 -4.35 7.90 0.53
CA GLU A 52 -4.66 8.89 -0.51
C GLU A 52 -5.86 8.48 -1.37
N ASP A 53 -5.93 7.21 -1.80
CA ASP A 53 -6.90 6.77 -2.81
C ASP A 53 -8.11 6.03 -2.25
N ALA A 54 -8.05 5.55 -1.00
CA ALA A 54 -9.15 4.78 -0.41
C ALA A 54 -9.90 5.57 0.66
N GLU A 55 -11.09 6.08 0.33
CA GLU A 55 -11.96 6.82 1.24
C GLU A 55 -12.26 6.09 2.57
N ALA A 56 -12.22 4.75 2.55
CA ALA A 56 -12.48 3.93 3.73
C ALA A 56 -11.27 3.77 4.68
N TRP A 57 -10.09 4.28 4.32
CA TRP A 57 -8.85 4.14 5.09
C TRP A 57 -8.33 5.49 5.56
N ASP A 58 -8.17 5.60 6.88
CA ASP A 58 -7.50 6.73 7.53
C ASP A 58 -6.38 6.22 8.45
N PHE A 59 -5.60 7.14 9.01
CA PHE A 59 -4.52 6.81 9.94
C PHE A 59 -4.98 6.11 11.21
N GLN A 60 -6.26 6.24 11.60
CA GLN A 60 -6.80 5.55 12.78
C GLN A 60 -7.08 4.08 12.48
N ARG A 61 -7.60 3.79 11.28
CA ARG A 61 -7.87 2.45 10.81
C ARG A 61 -6.60 1.65 10.55
N LEU A 62 -5.51 2.29 10.12
CA LEU A 62 -4.20 1.66 10.01
C LEU A 62 -3.60 1.21 11.36
N LYS A 63 -4.05 1.78 12.49
CA LYS A 63 -3.54 1.43 13.82
C LYS A 63 -4.27 0.25 14.48
N LYS A 64 -5.36 -0.21 13.88
CA LYS A 64 -6.16 -1.36 14.35
C LYS A 64 -5.67 -2.66 13.71
#